data_AF-A0AAV9I849-F1
#
_entry.id   AF-A0AAV9I849-F1
#
_cell.length_a   1.000
_cell.length_b   1.000
_cell.length_c   1.000
_cell.angle_alpha   90.00
_cell.angle_beta   90.00
_cell.angle_gamma   90.00
#
_symmetry.space_group_name_H-M   'P 1'
#
loop_
_entity.id
_entity.type
_entity.pdbx_description
1 polymer ?
#
loop_
_entity_poly.entity_id
_entity_poly.type
_entity_poly.pdbx_seq_one_letter_code
_entity_poly.pdbx_strand_id
1 'polypeptide(L)'
;MTSSFPVRSKPSIPLLFSIAEYENSPFNLSDRYILNRIQCFRHWALFRFSIFFTAITSIEMIFPLPLICFCLGADVAGTISLTYALVLVFVTQVLKRFIWRPRPWMLDESIIVWKRDKTSSFPSRGVVCSVVFCFLLSDMSRWDHPVWLTLVVVFYQA
;
A
#
# COMPACT_ATOMS: atom_id res chain seq x y z
N MET A 1 -19.89 26.60 -9.72
CA MET A 1 -20.95 26.00 -8.89
C MET A 1 -20.30 25.37 -7.67
N THR A 2 -20.25 26.14 -6.59
CA THR A 2 -19.75 25.75 -5.27
C THR A 2 -20.79 24.84 -4.61
N SER A 3 -20.56 23.53 -4.64
CA SER A 3 -21.34 22.60 -3.81
C SER A 3 -20.62 22.40 -2.48
N SER A 4 -20.89 23.31 -1.55
CA SER A 4 -20.64 23.09 -0.14
C SER A 4 -21.60 21.99 0.35
N PHE A 5 -21.07 20.77 0.56
CA PHE A 5 -21.82 19.71 1.22
C PHE A 5 -21.28 19.47 2.64
N PRO A 6 -22.16 19.22 3.62
CA PRO A 6 -21.80 19.26 5.03
C PRO A 6 -21.18 17.93 5.47
N VAL A 7 -19.91 17.93 5.85
CA VAL A 7 -19.30 16.78 6.56
C VAL A 7 -19.77 16.83 8.02
N ARG A 8 -21.00 16.35 8.26
CA ARG A 8 -21.64 16.29 9.58
C ARG A 8 -21.23 15.03 10.34
N SER A 9 -19.94 14.84 10.56
CA SER A 9 -19.44 14.01 11.66
C SER A 9 -18.33 14.79 12.31
N LYS A 10 -18.57 15.31 13.53
CA LYS A 10 -17.53 15.98 14.31
C LYS A 10 -16.31 15.06 14.34
N PRO A 11 -15.15 15.49 13.80
CA PRO A 11 -13.93 14.71 13.93
C PRO A 11 -13.70 14.44 15.42
N SER A 12 -13.30 13.21 15.76
CA SER A 12 -12.94 12.90 17.14
C SER A 12 -11.86 13.89 17.60
N ILE A 13 -11.94 14.35 18.85
CA ILE A 13 -11.01 15.34 19.45
C ILE A 13 -9.51 15.06 19.13
N PRO A 14 -9.00 13.81 19.18
CA PRO A 14 -7.60 13.53 18.78
C PRO A 14 -7.31 13.82 17.29
N LEU A 15 -8.31 13.71 16.41
CA LEU A 15 -8.20 13.98 14.99
C LEU A 15 -8.05 15.49 14.72
N LEU A 16 -8.66 16.35 15.54
CA LEU A 16 -8.51 17.80 15.45
C LEU A 16 -7.10 18.27 15.82
N PHE A 17 -6.52 17.70 16.88
CA PHE A 17 -5.14 18.02 17.28
C PHE A 17 -4.11 17.57 16.22
N SER A 18 -4.25 16.35 15.66
CA SER A 18 -3.38 15.92 14.56
C SER A 18 -3.57 16.73 13.28
N ILE A 19 -4.79 17.20 12.97
CA ILE A 19 -5.01 18.09 11.82
C ILE A 19 -4.31 19.44 12.06
N ALA A 20 -4.43 20.02 13.26
CA ALA A 20 -3.80 21.29 13.58
C ALA A 20 -2.26 21.21 13.57
N GLU A 21 -1.67 20.12 14.08
CA GLU A 21 -0.22 19.89 13.98
C GLU A 21 0.24 19.66 12.53
N TYR A 22 -0.55 18.93 11.73
CA TYR A 22 -0.25 18.68 10.33
C TYR A 22 -0.30 19.98 9.49
N GLU A 23 -1.30 20.83 9.73
CA GLU A 23 -1.52 22.08 9.01
C GLU A 23 -0.38 23.08 9.22
N ASN A 24 0.25 23.07 10.40
CA ASN A 24 1.36 23.95 10.75
C ASN A 24 2.75 23.46 10.27
N SER A 25 2.83 22.29 9.61
CA SER A 25 4.11 21.75 9.14
C SER A 25 4.54 22.35 7.78
N PRO A 26 5.80 22.81 7.62
CA PRO A 26 6.29 23.37 6.36
C PRO A 26 6.31 22.32 5.22
N PHE A 27 6.38 21.04 5.57
CA PHE A 27 6.28 19.91 4.63
C PHE A 27 4.92 19.81 3.94
N ASN A 28 3.85 20.36 4.54
CA ASN A 28 2.51 20.29 3.99
C ASN A 28 2.38 21.14 2.71
N LEU A 29 3.04 22.30 2.64
CA LEU A 29 3.03 23.15 1.44
C LEU A 29 3.66 22.45 0.24
N SER A 30 4.80 21.78 0.45
CA SER A 30 5.45 20.99 -0.60
C SER A 30 4.58 19.80 -1.02
N ASP A 31 3.97 19.10 -0.08
CA ASP A 31 3.15 17.93 -0.40
C ASP A 31 1.88 18.32 -1.16
N ARG A 32 1.21 19.41 -0.77
CA ARG A 32 0.07 19.99 -1.51
C ARG A 32 0.44 20.39 -2.93
N TYR A 33 1.61 21.01 -3.13
CA TYR A 33 2.08 21.38 -4.46
C TYR A 33 2.30 20.14 -5.36
N ILE A 34 2.97 19.11 -4.83
CA ILE A 34 3.23 17.86 -5.54
C ILE A 34 1.91 17.15 -5.84
N LEU A 35 1.00 17.06 -4.85
CA LEU A 35 -0.31 16.43 -4.99
C LEU A 35 -1.12 17.08 -6.12
N ASN A 36 -1.19 18.41 -6.15
CA ASN A 36 -1.92 19.15 -7.18
C ASN A 36 -1.31 18.94 -8.56
N ARG A 37 0.02 18.94 -8.68
CA ARG A 37 0.70 18.66 -9.95
C ARG A 37 0.40 17.26 -10.46
N ILE A 38 0.45 16.25 -9.60
CA ILE A 38 0.19 14.85 -9.96
C ILE A 38 -1.28 14.65 -10.34
N GLN A 39 -2.22 15.22 -9.57
CA GLN A 39 -3.65 15.09 -9.84
C GLN A 39 -4.09 15.73 -11.17
N CYS A 40 -3.39 16.78 -11.61
CA CYS A 40 -3.61 17.41 -12.92
C CYS A 40 -3.16 16.53 -14.10
N PHE A 41 -2.13 15.70 -13.91
CA PHE A 41 -1.55 14.89 -14.99
C PHE A 41 -2.20 13.52 -15.09
N ARG A 42 -3.49 13.48 -15.49
CA ARG A 42 -4.28 12.24 -15.51
C ARG A 42 -4.49 11.69 -16.92
N HIS A 43 -3.71 10.67 -17.28
CA HIS A 43 -3.98 9.83 -18.45
C HIS A 43 -4.68 8.53 -18.03
N TRP A 44 -5.76 8.14 -18.72
CA TRP A 44 -6.57 6.98 -18.33
C TRP A 44 -5.81 5.65 -18.40
N ALA A 45 -4.92 5.49 -19.38
CA ALA A 45 -4.09 4.29 -19.48
C ALA A 45 -3.10 4.18 -18.31
N LEU A 46 -2.48 5.30 -17.90
CA LEU A 46 -1.56 5.32 -16.76
C LEU A 46 -2.29 5.01 -15.45
N PHE A 47 -3.52 5.51 -15.31
CA PHE A 47 -4.36 5.20 -14.17
C PHE A 47 -4.69 3.70 -14.07
N ARG A 48 -5.11 3.08 -15.19
CA ARG A 48 -5.37 1.62 -15.23
C ARG A 48 -4.12 0.81 -14.95
N PHE A 49 -2.98 1.22 -15.51
CA PHE A 49 -1.69 0.60 -15.26
C PHE A 49 -1.32 0.67 -13.77
N SER A 50 -1.48 1.84 -13.14
CA SER A 50 -1.24 2.01 -11.70
C SER A 50 -2.13 1.10 -10.84
N ILE A 51 -3.43 0.96 -11.18
CA ILE A 51 -4.33 0.03 -10.47
C ILE A 51 -3.84 -1.41 -10.60
N PHE A 52 -3.44 -1.83 -11.80
CA PHE A 52 -2.96 -3.19 -12.04
C PHE A 52 -1.73 -3.54 -11.18
N PHE A 53 -0.71 -2.68 -11.16
CA PHE A 53 0.47 -2.90 -10.30
C PHE A 53 0.14 -2.86 -8.82
N THR A 54 -0.77 -1.98 -8.41
CA THR A 54 -1.24 -1.91 -7.02
C THR A 54 -2.00 -3.18 -6.62
N ALA A 55 -2.74 -3.80 -7.55
CA ALA A 55 -3.43 -5.06 -7.30
C ALA A 55 -2.46 -6.24 -7.14
N ILE A 56 -1.43 -6.31 -8.00
CA ILE A 56 -0.39 -7.35 -7.91
C ILE A 56 0.41 -7.22 -6.61
N THR A 57 0.82 -6.01 -6.25
CA THR A 57 1.60 -5.72 -5.03
C THR A 57 0.71 -5.49 -3.80
N SER A 58 -0.54 -5.96 -3.85
CA SER A 58 -1.46 -5.82 -2.73
C SER A 58 -1.04 -6.75 -1.58
N ILE A 59 -1.38 -6.38 -0.34
CA ILE A 59 -1.05 -7.24 0.81
C ILE A 59 -1.75 -8.60 0.68
N GLU A 60 -2.90 -8.60 0.04
CA GLU A 60 -3.76 -9.77 -0.09
C GLU A 60 -3.03 -10.87 -0.86
N MET A 61 -2.10 -10.49 -1.76
CA MET A 61 -1.24 -11.41 -2.50
C MET A 61 -0.05 -11.94 -1.70
N ILE A 62 0.36 -11.28 -0.61
CA ILE A 62 1.53 -11.72 0.18
C ILE A 62 1.23 -12.91 1.08
N PHE A 63 -0.03 -13.08 1.51
CA PHE A 63 -0.44 -14.17 2.41
C PHE A 63 -0.54 -15.56 1.78
N PRO A 64 -1.05 -15.74 0.54
CA PRO A 64 -1.06 -17.05 -0.09
C PRO A 64 0.34 -17.52 -0.49
N LEU A 65 1.28 -16.59 -0.72
CA LEU A 65 2.62 -16.88 -1.20
C LEU A 65 3.44 -17.84 -0.30
N PRO A 66 3.55 -17.65 1.03
CA PRO A 66 4.23 -18.62 1.90
C PRO A 66 3.57 -20.00 1.86
N LEU A 67 2.22 -20.04 1.82
CA LEU A 67 1.45 -21.28 1.74
C LEU A 67 1.79 -22.06 0.45
N ILE A 68 1.84 -21.37 -0.68
CA ILE A 68 2.23 -21.96 -1.97
C ILE A 68 3.68 -22.48 -1.90
N CYS A 69 4.60 -21.69 -1.34
CA CYS A 69 6.00 -22.12 -1.19
C CYS A 69 6.14 -23.37 -0.33
N PHE A 70 5.43 -23.46 0.80
CA PHE A 70 5.43 -24.67 1.64
C PHE A 70 4.81 -25.87 0.92
N CYS A 71 3.70 -25.69 0.20
CA CYS A 71 3.11 -26.76 -0.61
C CYS A 71 4.05 -27.29 -1.71
N LEU A 72 4.92 -26.42 -2.25
CA LEU A 72 5.93 -26.78 -3.25
C LEU A 72 7.21 -27.37 -2.63
N GLY A 73 7.28 -27.54 -1.31
CA GLY A 73 8.48 -28.01 -0.58
C GLY A 73 9.61 -26.98 -0.52
N ALA A 74 9.33 -25.72 -0.85
CA ALA A 74 10.28 -24.62 -0.80
C ALA A 74 10.28 -23.96 0.60
N ASP A 75 10.60 -24.73 1.63
CA ASP A 75 10.45 -24.33 3.04
C ASP A 75 11.22 -23.05 3.40
N VAL A 76 12.42 -22.88 2.83
CA VAL A 76 13.24 -21.67 3.03
C VAL A 76 12.54 -20.45 2.43
N ALA A 77 12.06 -20.55 1.18
CA ALA A 77 11.34 -19.46 0.52
C ALA A 77 9.98 -19.16 1.20
N GLY A 78 9.29 -20.19 1.68
CA GLY A 78 8.08 -20.07 2.49
C GLY A 78 8.33 -19.33 3.81
N THR A 79 9.44 -19.64 4.47
CA THR A 79 9.82 -18.98 5.73
C THR A 79 10.22 -17.52 5.50
N ILE A 80 10.98 -17.24 4.44
CA ILE A 80 11.36 -15.87 4.05
C ILE A 80 10.11 -15.04 3.76
N SER A 81 9.22 -15.55 2.90
CA SER A 81 7.99 -14.85 2.53
C SER A 81 7.05 -14.62 3.71
N LEU A 82 6.91 -15.61 4.60
CA LEU A 82 6.14 -15.47 5.84
C LEU A 82 6.72 -14.37 6.73
N THR A 83 8.05 -14.32 6.87
CA THR A 83 8.74 -13.29 7.66
C THR A 83 8.46 -11.89 7.11
N TYR A 84 8.59 -11.70 5.78
CA TYR A 84 8.25 -10.44 5.12
C TYR A 84 6.78 -10.07 5.30
N ALA A 85 5.85 -11.02 5.20
CA ALA A 85 4.43 -10.79 5.43
C ALA A 85 4.15 -10.30 6.85
N LEU A 86 4.74 -10.94 7.87
CA LEU A 86 4.56 -10.55 9.27
C LEU A 86 5.13 -9.16 9.55
N VAL A 87 6.35 -8.88 9.08
CA VAL A 87 6.99 -7.56 9.23
C VAL A 87 6.16 -6.48 8.54
N LEU A 88 5.67 -6.74 7.33
CA LEU A 88 4.83 -5.81 6.58
C LEU A 88 3.54 -5.47 7.33
N VAL A 89 2.85 -6.47 7.88
CA VAL A 89 1.63 -6.26 8.67
C VAL A 89 1.93 -5.44 9.92
N PHE A 90 3.01 -5.79 10.64
CA PHE A 90 3.40 -5.07 11.84
C PHE A 90 3.71 -3.61 11.54
N VAL A 91 4.61 -3.33 10.60
CA VAL A 91 5.03 -1.97 10.24
C VAL A 91 3.84 -1.14 9.74
N THR A 92 3.01 -1.69 8.86
CA THR A 92 1.90 -0.93 8.26
C THR A 92 0.75 -0.69 9.22
N GLN A 93 0.44 -1.62 10.14
CA GLN A 93 -0.67 -1.44 11.08
C GLN A 93 -0.26 -0.63 12.30
N VAL A 94 0.93 -0.87 12.83
CA VAL A 94 1.44 -0.20 14.03
C VAL A 94 1.70 1.27 13.75
N LEU A 95 2.48 1.59 12.71
CA LEU A 95 2.80 2.99 12.39
C LEU A 95 1.56 3.80 12.03
N LYS A 96 0.57 3.21 11.37
CA LYS A 96 -0.71 3.90 11.05
C LYS A 96 -1.54 4.26 12.28
N ARG A 97 -1.41 3.50 13.37
CA ARG A 97 -2.10 3.80 14.63
C ARG A 97 -1.37 4.87 15.42
N PHE A 98 -0.05 4.92 15.34
CA PHE A 98 0.77 5.91 16.04
C PHE A 98 0.81 7.27 15.33
N ILE A 99 0.93 7.28 14.01
CA ILE A 99 1.00 8.51 13.21
C ILE A 99 -0.32 8.68 12.49
N TRP A 100 -1.25 9.39 13.13
CA TRP A 100 -2.54 9.66 12.51
C TRP A 100 -2.47 10.84 11.54
N ARG A 101 -1.98 10.57 10.33
CA ARG A 101 -2.02 11.54 9.23
C ARG A 101 -3.36 11.48 8.47
N PRO A 102 -4.07 12.61 8.27
CA PRO A 102 -5.29 12.64 7.44
C PRO A 102 -4.98 12.38 5.96
N ARG A 103 -5.97 11.85 5.22
CA ARG A 103 -5.87 11.67 3.76
C ARG A 103 -6.29 12.96 3.04
N PRO A 104 -5.81 13.22 1.79
CA PRO A 104 -6.20 14.42 1.04
C PRO A 104 -7.70 14.62 0.87
N TRP A 105 -8.46 13.52 0.72
CA TRP A 105 -9.92 13.57 0.61
C TRP A 105 -10.63 13.93 1.92
N MET A 106 -9.97 13.78 3.08
CA MET A 106 -10.51 14.15 4.39
C MET A 106 -10.34 15.65 4.69
N LEU A 107 -9.48 16.33 3.92
CA LEU A 107 -9.19 17.76 4.03
C LEU A 107 -9.81 18.57 2.87
N ASP A 108 -10.65 17.93 2.04
CA ASP A 108 -11.22 18.50 0.82
C ASP A 108 -10.15 19.03 -0.18
N GLU A 109 -8.91 18.51 -0.11
CA GLU A 109 -7.78 18.91 -0.97
C GLU A 109 -7.69 18.11 -2.27
N SER A 110 -8.45 17.03 -2.40
CA SER A 110 -8.39 16.16 -3.59
C SER A 110 -9.39 16.58 -4.65
N ILE A 111 -8.92 16.80 -5.88
CA ILE A 111 -9.77 17.08 -7.05
C ILE A 111 -10.64 15.87 -7.39
N ILE A 112 -10.13 14.65 -7.20
CA ILE A 112 -10.83 13.39 -7.52
C ILE A 112 -10.59 12.36 -6.42
N VAL A 113 -11.69 11.80 -5.92
CA VAL A 113 -11.66 10.76 -4.88
C VAL A 113 -12.10 9.43 -5.47
N TRP A 114 -11.15 8.53 -5.72
CA TRP A 114 -11.46 7.18 -6.21
C TRP A 114 -11.80 6.21 -5.07
N LYS A 115 -11.11 6.33 -3.92
CA LYS A 115 -11.29 5.44 -2.76
C LYS A 115 -11.28 6.24 -1.46
N ARG A 116 -12.30 6.02 -0.62
CA ARG A 116 -12.47 6.69 0.69
C ARG A 116 -12.11 5.75 1.84
N ASP A 117 -10.83 5.43 1.94
CA ASP A 117 -10.32 4.64 3.07
C ASP A 117 -10.20 5.52 4.32
N LYS A 118 -10.89 5.15 5.40
CA LYS A 118 -10.89 5.87 6.70
C LYS A 118 -9.62 5.66 7.56
N THR A 119 -8.61 4.96 7.02
CA THR A 119 -7.35 4.71 7.73
C THR A 119 -6.35 5.82 7.43
N SER A 120 -5.40 6.03 8.35
CA SER A 120 -4.33 7.01 8.16
C SER A 120 -3.64 6.86 6.79
N SER A 121 -3.27 8.00 6.20
CA SER A 121 -2.52 8.10 4.96
C SER A 121 -1.06 7.66 5.11
N PHE A 122 -0.49 7.70 6.31
CA PHE A 122 0.93 7.41 6.56
C PHE A 122 1.12 6.18 7.46
N PRO A 123 2.03 5.26 7.12
CA PRO A 123 2.70 5.10 5.84
C PRO A 123 1.74 4.60 4.72
N SER A 124 2.06 4.90 3.46
CA SER A 124 1.28 4.39 2.33
C SER A 124 1.44 2.88 2.20
N ARG A 125 0.34 2.13 2.38
CA ARG A 125 0.34 0.66 2.32
C ARG A 125 0.86 0.18 0.97
N GLY A 126 0.39 0.76 -0.14
CA GLY A 126 0.79 0.36 -1.47
C GLY A 126 2.28 0.52 -1.72
N VAL A 127 2.87 1.64 -1.26
CA VAL A 127 4.30 1.91 -1.42
C VAL A 127 5.14 0.95 -0.59
N VAL A 128 4.78 0.75 0.69
CA VAL A 128 5.50 -0.19 1.55
C VAL A 128 5.38 -1.62 0.99
N CYS A 129 4.20 -2.02 0.51
CA CYS A 129 4.03 -3.34 -0.12
C CYS A 129 4.89 -3.46 -1.38
N SER A 130 4.89 -2.48 -2.29
CA SER A 130 5.72 -2.55 -3.50
C SER A 130 7.21 -2.69 -3.18
N VAL A 131 7.71 -1.97 -2.17
CA VAL A 131 9.11 -2.07 -1.74
C VAL A 131 9.40 -3.45 -1.14
N VAL A 132 8.54 -3.94 -0.26
CA VAL A 132 8.68 -5.28 0.34
C VAL A 132 8.61 -6.38 -0.72
N PHE A 133 7.73 -6.27 -1.71
CA PHE A 133 7.66 -7.21 -2.83
C PHE A 133 8.96 -7.21 -3.65
N CYS A 134 9.61 -6.05 -3.88
CA CYS A 134 10.91 -6.01 -4.55
C CYS A 134 11.99 -6.78 -3.76
N PHE A 135 12.07 -6.57 -2.44
CA PHE A 135 13.01 -7.30 -1.59
C PHE A 135 12.71 -8.78 -1.53
N LEU A 136 11.44 -9.14 -1.38
CA LEU A 136 10.98 -10.52 -1.36
C LEU A 136 11.35 -11.24 -2.66
N LEU A 137 11.05 -10.65 -3.82
CA LEU A 137 11.40 -11.23 -5.11
C LEU A 137 12.91 -11.34 -5.29
N SER A 138 13.67 -10.33 -4.84
CA SER A 138 15.15 -10.37 -4.87
C SER A 138 15.68 -11.53 -4.02
N ASP A 139 15.21 -11.72 -2.80
CA ASP A 139 15.68 -12.80 -1.92
C ASP A 139 15.21 -14.17 -2.40
N MET A 140 13.99 -14.27 -2.91
CA MET A 140 13.50 -15.50 -3.54
C MET A 140 14.29 -15.85 -4.80
N SER A 141 14.74 -14.85 -5.57
CA SER A 141 15.53 -15.09 -6.79
C SER A 141 16.94 -15.63 -6.51
N ARG A 142 17.46 -15.40 -5.29
CA ARG A 142 18.74 -15.96 -4.82
C ARG A 142 18.63 -17.40 -4.34
N TRP A 143 17.41 -17.94 -4.27
CA TRP A 143 17.22 -19.33 -3.89
C TRP A 143 17.50 -20.22 -5.11
N ASP A 144 18.63 -20.93 -5.09
CA ASP A 144 19.18 -21.74 -6.19
C ASP A 144 18.31 -22.95 -6.62
N HIS A 145 17.15 -23.16 -6.01
CA HIS A 145 16.22 -24.17 -6.50
C HIS A 145 15.42 -23.60 -7.68
N PRO A 146 15.39 -24.25 -8.85
CA PRO A 146 14.60 -23.76 -9.98
C PRO A 146 13.12 -23.97 -9.68
N VAL A 147 12.48 -22.99 -9.02
CA VAL A 147 11.03 -22.94 -8.75
C VAL A 147 10.24 -23.09 -10.07
N TRP A 148 10.83 -22.66 -11.18
CA TRP A 148 10.31 -22.87 -12.53
C TRP A 148 10.21 -24.34 -12.91
N LEU A 149 11.14 -25.19 -12.47
CA LEU A 149 11.13 -26.63 -12.73
C LEU A 149 10.05 -27.34 -11.91
N THR A 150 9.82 -26.94 -10.65
CA THR A 150 8.71 -27.48 -9.86
C THR A 150 7.34 -27.00 -10.37
N LEU A 151 7.21 -25.74 -10.80
CA LEU A 151 5.98 -25.27 -11.46
C LEU A 151 5.73 -26.00 -12.79
N VAL A 152 6.76 -26.22 -13.61
CA VAL A 152 6.63 -27.01 -14.86
C VAL A 152 6.25 -28.46 -14.57
N VAL A 153 6.84 -29.11 -13.56
CA VAL A 153 6.47 -30.48 -13.18
C VAL A 153 5.03 -30.56 -12.67
N VAL A 154 4.58 -29.61 -11.84
CA VAL A 154 3.19 -29.57 -11.35
C VAL A 154 2.19 -29.31 -12.47
N PHE A 155 2.49 -28.42 -13.42
CA PHE A 155 1.62 -28.15 -14.58
C PHE A 155 1.70 -29.24 -15.67
N TYR A 156 2.76 -30.04 -15.72
CA TYR A 156 2.89 -31.15 -16.65
C TYR A 156 2.27 -32.46 -16.11
N GLN A 157 2.08 -32.56 -14.78
CA GLN A 157 1.44 -33.71 -14.13
C GLN A 157 -0.07 -33.52 -13.84
N ALA A 158 -0.61 -32.31 -14.05
CA ALA A 158 -2.04 -32.00 -13.98
C ALA A 158 -2.68 -32.04 -15.38
#